data_AF-A0A1E4I1W4-F1
#
_entry.id   AF-A0A1E4I1W4-F1
#
_cell.length_a   1.000
_cell.length_b   1.000
_cell.length_c   1.000
_cell.angle_alpha   90.00
_cell.angle_beta   90.00
_cell.angle_gamma   90.00
#
_symmetry.space_group_name_H-M   'P 1'
#
loop_
_entity.id
_entity.type
_entity.pdbx_description
1 polymer ?
#
loop_
_entity_poly.entity_id
_entity_poly.type
_entity_poly.pdbx_seq_one_letter_code
_entity_poly.pdbx_strand_id
1 'polypeptide(L)'
;MSKMKYGLALAAREHLASGQPITRLEALVLYGVSNFPDIISEMRKQGWVIQSRTGTYAAAMARINQYAVLQPPPNLPVREVMLTEYWVSK
;
A
#
# COMPACT_ATOMS: atom_id res chain seq x y z
N MET A 1 -20.61 7.99 -10.92
CA MET A 1 -19.83 7.02 -10.11
C MET A 1 -19.96 7.39 -8.64
N SER A 2 -20.58 6.52 -7.83
CA SER A 2 -20.70 6.75 -6.38
C SER A 2 -19.30 6.78 -5.75
N LYS A 3 -19.02 7.75 -4.86
CA LYS A 3 -17.76 7.86 -4.14
C LYS A 3 -17.64 6.66 -3.18
N MET A 4 -16.85 5.66 -3.53
CA MET A 4 -16.48 4.52 -2.69
C MET A 4 -15.56 4.98 -1.55
N LYS A 5 -16.10 5.69 -0.56
CA LYS A 5 -15.35 6.23 0.58
C LYS A 5 -14.63 5.14 1.41
N TYR A 6 -15.08 3.90 1.32
CA TYR A 6 -14.50 2.72 1.98
C TYR A 6 -13.90 1.68 1.02
N GLY A 7 -13.91 1.94 -0.30
CA GLY A 7 -13.51 0.96 -1.31
C GLY A 7 -12.03 0.55 -1.21
N LEU A 8 -11.17 1.49 -0.81
CA LEU A 8 -9.74 1.25 -0.67
C LEU A 8 -9.42 0.22 0.42
N ALA A 9 -10.04 0.39 1.60
CA ALA A 9 -9.90 -0.56 2.69
C ALA A 9 -10.59 -1.89 2.40
N LEU A 10 -11.70 -1.88 1.64
CA LEU A 10 -12.35 -3.12 1.19
C LEU A 10 -11.43 -3.94 0.28
N ALA A 11 -10.81 -3.32 -0.73
CA ALA A 11 -9.91 -4.02 -1.65
C ALA A 11 -8.72 -4.67 -0.93
N ALA A 12 -8.10 -3.98 0.04
CA ALA A 12 -7.02 -4.54 0.84
C ALA A 12 -7.49 -5.71 1.74
N ARG A 13 -8.71 -5.65 2.28
CA ARG A 13 -9.31 -6.74 3.07
C ARG A 13 -9.63 -7.96 2.21
N GLU A 14 -10.18 -7.75 1.02
CA GLU A 14 -10.47 -8.83 0.06
C GLU A 14 -9.18 -9.52 -0.39
N HIS A 15 -8.12 -8.76 -0.64
CA HIS A 15 -6.79 -9.32 -0.94
C HIS A 15 -6.29 -10.22 0.20
N LEU A 16 -6.39 -9.79 1.45
CA LEU A 16 -6.04 -10.61 2.62
C LEU A 16 -6.95 -11.83 2.78
N ALA A 17 -8.26 -11.67 2.58
CA ALA A 17 -9.23 -12.76 2.67
C ALA A 17 -8.99 -13.84 1.59
N SER A 18 -8.39 -13.48 0.46
CA SER A 18 -7.94 -14.42 -0.59
C SER A 18 -6.67 -15.21 -0.21
N GLY A 19 -6.09 -14.95 0.96
CA GLY A 19 -4.89 -15.63 1.45
C GLY A 19 -3.59 -15.10 0.85
N GLN A 20 -3.63 -13.98 0.13
CA GLN A 20 -2.44 -13.39 -0.48
C GLN A 20 -1.66 -12.53 0.53
N PRO A 21 -0.34 -12.73 0.65
CA PRO A 21 0.47 -11.95 1.57
C PRO A 21 0.72 -10.55 1.02
N ILE A 22 0.60 -9.54 1.88
CA ILE A 22 0.80 -8.15 1.51
C ILE A 22 1.52 -7.37 2.61
N THR A 23 2.38 -6.44 2.21
CA THR A 23 3.03 -5.47 3.11
C THR A 23 2.31 -4.14 3.12
N ARG A 24 2.61 -3.29 4.12
CA ARG A 24 2.08 -1.91 4.15
C ARG A 24 2.48 -1.11 2.91
N LEU A 25 3.66 -1.33 2.36
CA LEU A 25 4.12 -0.66 1.14
C LEU A 25 3.22 -1.04 -0.05
N GLU A 26 2.94 -2.33 -0.23
CA GLU A 26 2.04 -2.80 -1.28
C GLU A 26 0.61 -2.28 -1.06
N ALA A 27 0.11 -2.27 0.17
CA ALA A 27 -1.22 -1.75 0.47
C ALA A 27 -1.35 -0.25 0.15
N LEU A 28 -0.29 0.52 0.40
CA LEU A 28 -0.23 1.94 0.05
C LEU A 28 -0.23 2.14 -1.48
N VAL A 29 0.63 1.41 -2.20
CA VAL A 29 0.81 1.61 -3.64
C VAL A 29 -0.36 1.06 -4.45
N LEU A 30 -0.85 -0.14 -4.13
CA LEU A 30 -1.89 -0.82 -4.92
C LEU A 30 -3.31 -0.39 -4.53
N TYR A 31 -3.54 -0.03 -3.26
CA TYR A 31 -4.88 0.25 -2.74
C TYR A 31 -5.02 1.62 -2.08
N GLY A 32 -3.98 2.46 -2.04
CA GLY A 32 -4.07 3.78 -1.41
C GLY A 32 -4.29 3.73 0.11
N VAL A 33 -4.00 2.61 0.76
CA VAL A 33 -4.20 2.42 2.20
C VAL A 33 -2.96 2.90 2.96
N SER A 34 -3.05 4.10 3.53
CA SER A 34 -1.96 4.71 4.31
C SER A 34 -1.75 4.07 5.69
N ASN A 35 -2.84 3.65 6.34
CA ASN A 35 -2.81 3.00 7.65
C ASN A 35 -3.22 1.51 7.61
N PHE A 36 -2.40 0.69 6.95
CA PHE A 36 -2.61 -0.75 6.87
C PHE A 36 -2.69 -1.47 8.23
N PRO A 37 -1.92 -1.11 9.28
CA PRO A 37 -2.03 -1.73 10.60
C PRO A 37 -3.43 -1.68 11.24
N ASP A 38 -4.23 -0.64 10.96
CA ASP A 38 -5.61 -0.54 11.44
C ASP A 38 -6.49 -1.64 10.85
N ILE A 39 -6.33 -1.91 9.54
CA ILE A 39 -7.05 -2.99 8.85
C ILE A 39 -6.71 -4.34 9.47
N ILE A 40 -5.42 -4.61 9.72
CA ILE A 40 -4.97 -5.84 10.38
C ILE A 40 -5.59 -5.98 11.78
N SER A 41 -5.65 -4.88 12.53
CA SER A 41 -6.25 -4.85 13.87
C SER A 41 -7.75 -5.09 13.84
N GLU A 42 -8.46 -4.50 12.88
CA GLU A 42 -9.90 -4.72 12.66
C GLU A 42 -10.19 -6.17 12.26
N MET A 43 -9.44 -6.73 11.32
CA MET A 43 -9.61 -8.12 10.88
C MET A 43 -9.35 -9.11 12.01
N ARG A 44 -8.36 -8.87 12.88
CA ARG A 44 -8.17 -9.70 14.09
C ARG A 44 -9.39 -9.66 15.01
N LYS A 45 -9.99 -8.48 15.23
CA LYS A 45 -11.22 -8.33 16.03
C LYS A 45 -12.42 -9.07 15.42
N GLN A 46 -12.45 -9.20 14.09
CA GLN A 46 -13.46 -9.98 13.37
C GLN A 46 -13.22 -11.50 13.43
N GLY A 47 -12.14 -11.97 14.08
CA GLY A 47 -11.85 -13.39 14.26
C GLY A 47 -10.90 -14.00 13.23
N TRP A 48 -10.31 -13.20 12.33
CA TRP A 48 -9.33 -13.70 11.37
C TRP A 48 -7.99 -14.06 12.04
N VAL A 49 -7.43 -15.22 11.68
CA VAL A 49 -6.08 -15.62 12.07
C VAL A 49 -5.07 -15.00 11.10
N ILE A 50 -4.37 -13.95 11.54
CA ILE A 50 -3.38 -13.25 10.72
C ILE A 50 -1.97 -13.69 11.09
N GLN A 51 -1.29 -14.34 10.15
CA GLN A 51 0.13 -14.69 10.26
C GLN A 51 1.02 -13.55 9.75
N SER A 52 2.21 -13.42 10.32
CA SER A 52 3.19 -12.41 9.93
C SER A 52 4.58 -13.01 9.77
N ARG A 53 5.31 -12.56 8.75
CA ARG A 53 6.72 -12.88 8.53
C ARG A 53 7.48 -11.64 8.10
N THR A 54 8.76 -11.57 8.44
CA THR A 54 9.66 -10.54 7.91
C THR A 54 10.05 -10.91 6.48
N GLY A 55 10.06 -9.92 5.58
CA GLY A 55 10.49 -10.07 4.19
C GLY A 55 11.38 -8.91 3.78
N THR A 56 12.10 -9.07 2.67
CA THR A 56 12.96 -8.01 2.14
C THR A 56 12.13 -6.96 1.40
N TYR A 57 12.59 -5.70 1.45
CA TYR A 57 12.00 -4.61 0.67
C TYR A 57 12.01 -4.95 -0.84
N ALA A 58 13.12 -5.53 -1.34
CA ALA A 58 13.25 -5.95 -2.73
C ALA A 58 12.16 -6.94 -3.16
N ALA A 59 11.77 -7.89 -2.31
CA ALA A 59 10.69 -8.83 -2.63
C ALA A 59 9.32 -8.15 -2.71
N ALA A 60 9.05 -7.15 -1.86
CA ALA A 60 7.83 -6.36 -1.94
C ALA A 60 7.82 -5.47 -3.20
N MET A 61 8.93 -4.80 -3.50
CA MET A 61 9.10 -3.99 -4.69
C MET A 61 8.92 -4.80 -5.98
N ALA A 62 9.48 -6.02 -6.05
CA ALA A 62 9.31 -6.90 -7.20
C ALA A 62 7.83 -7.27 -7.44
N ARG A 63 7.03 -7.49 -6.38
CA ARG A 63 5.59 -7.75 -6.50
C ARG A 63 4.82 -6.50 -6.94
N ILE A 64 5.15 -5.33 -6.39
CA ILE A 64 4.52 -4.06 -6.79
C ILE A 64 4.73 -3.80 -8.28
N ASN A 65 5.96 -3.96 -8.76
CA ASN A 65 6.34 -3.69 -10.15
C ASN A 65 5.59 -4.56 -11.18
N GLN A 66 4.94 -5.66 -10.76
CA GLN A 66 4.09 -6.47 -11.63
C GLN A 66 2.77 -5.76 -11.99
N TYR A 67 2.33 -4.82 -11.16
CA TYR A 67 1.00 -4.19 -11.27
C TYR A 67 1.06 -2.66 -11.32
N ALA A 68 2.11 -2.05 -10.77
CA ALA A 68 2.24 -0.60 -10.67
C ALA A 68 3.65 -0.15 -11.05
N VAL A 69 3.72 0.89 -11.90
CA VAL A 69 4.95 1.60 -12.27
C VAL A 69 4.70 3.08 -12.04
N LEU A 70 5.63 3.74 -11.33
CA LEU A 70 5.59 5.20 -11.20
C LEU A 70 6.16 5.82 -12.48
N GLN A 71 5.27 6.15 -13.41
CA GLN A 71 5.63 6.84 -14.64
C GLN A 71 4.97 8.22 -14.67
N PRO A 72 5.76 9.31 -14.65
CA PRO A 72 5.21 10.65 -14.79
C PRO A 72 4.64 10.85 -16.21
N PRO A 73 3.62 11.70 -16.38
CA PRO A 73 3.19 12.13 -17.71
C PRO A 73 4.36 12.74 -18.50
N PRO A 74 4.47 12.51 -19.82
CA PRO A 74 5.59 13.00 -20.62
C PRO A 74 5.77 14.53 -20.58
N ASN A 75 4.68 15.27 -20.34
CA ASN A 75 4.64 16.72 -20.28
C ASN A 75 4.72 17.29 -18.86
N LEU A 76 4.86 16.46 -17.82
CA LEU A 76 5.09 16.94 -16.47
C LEU A 76 6.56 17.38 -16.37
N PRO A 77 6.86 18.64 -16.01
CA PRO A 77 8.24 19.09 -15.83
C PRO A 77 8.79 18.52 -14.51
N VAL A 78 9.10 17.22 -14.49
CA VAL A 78 9.51 16.46 -13.30
C VAL A 78 10.75 17.05 -12.61
N ARG A 79 11.57 17.81 -13.34
CA ARG A 79 12.77 18.48 -12.81
C ARG A 79 12.45 19.78 -12.07
N GLU A 80 11.27 20.36 -12.30
CA GLU A 80 10.84 21.64 -11.72
C GLU A 80 9.86 21.46 -10.57
N VAL A 81 9.21 20.29 -10.48
CA VAL A 81 8.31 19.95 -9.37
C VAL A 81 9.14 19.77 -8.09
N MET A 82 8.99 20.71 -7.15
CA MET A 82 9.62 20.61 -5.83
C MET A 82 8.76 19.80 -4.86
N LEU A 83 9.41 18.92 -4.10
CA LEU A 83 8.81 18.16 -3.01
C LEU A 83 9.50 18.50 -1.69
N THR A 84 8.75 18.50 -0.59
CA THR A 84 9.33 18.65 0.74
C THR A 84 9.96 17.33 1.16
N GLU A 85 11.27 17.32 1.32
CA GLU A 85 12.00 16.22 1.94
C GLU A 85 12.18 16.52 3.43
N TYR A 86 11.98 15.50 4.27
CA TYR A 86 12.22 15.59 5.70
C TYR A 86 13.44 14.74 6.04
N TRP A 87 14.40 15.29 6.77
CA TRP A 87 15.56 14.58 7.31
C TRP A 87 15.67 14.81 8.82
N VAL A 88 16.30 13.88 9.52
CA VAL A 88 16.59 14.00 10.95
C VAL A 88 18.04 14.47 11.10
N SER A 89 18.28 15.57 11.82
CA SER A 89 19.61 16.03 12.23
C SER A 89 19.72 15.95 13.75
N LYS A 90 20.85 15.45 14.26
CA LYS A 90 21.16 15.40 15.69
C LYS A 90 22.09 16.52 16.08
#